data_AF-A0A963HB92-F1
#
_entry.id   AF-A0A963HB92-F1
#
_cell.length_a   1.000
_cell.length_b   1.000
_cell.length_c   1.000
_cell.angle_alpha   90.00
_cell.angle_beta   90.00
_cell.angle_gamma   90.00
#
_symmetry.space_group_name_H-M   'P 1'
#
loop_
_entity.id
_entity.type
_entity.pdbx_description
1 polymer ?
#
loop_
_entity_poly.entity_id
_entity_poly.type
_entity_poly.pdbx_seq_one_letter_code
_entity_poly.pdbx_strand_id
1 'polypeptide(L)'
;MKLLWLQAAGCGGCTQSLLGAESRAGVLAQFADSGLELVFHPGLSEASGDESLAVLRGAADGTVPFDVLCVEGALLRGPGGSGRFQLLSGSGRPMIAWVRDLAARA
;
A
#
# COMPACT_ATOMS: atom_id res chain seq x y z
N MET A 1 -2.73 14.24 6.58
CA MET A 1 -2.60 13.61 5.25
C MET A 1 -2.75 12.11 5.44
N LYS A 2 -3.56 11.46 4.60
CA LYS A 2 -3.88 10.04 4.67
C LYS A 2 -2.97 9.23 3.74
N LEU A 3 -2.24 8.28 4.31
CA LEU A 3 -1.24 7.47 3.64
C LEU A 3 -1.77 6.08 3.33
N LEU A 4 -1.75 5.70 2.06
CA LEU A 4 -1.97 4.34 1.59
C LEU A 4 -0.65 3.80 1.06
N TRP A 5 -0.18 2.69 1.61
CA TRP A 5 1.12 2.10 1.25
C TRP A 5 0.94 0.67 0.75
N LEU A 6 1.37 0.43 -0.49
CA LEU A 6 1.36 -0.90 -1.11
C LEU A 6 2.76 -1.49 -1.23
N GLN A 7 2.88 -2.80 -0.96
CA GLN A 7 4.08 -3.58 -1.24
C GLN A 7 3.95 -4.26 -2.61
N ALA A 8 4.69 -3.75 -3.58
CA ALA A 8 4.88 -4.33 -4.90
C ALA A 8 6.00 -5.39 -4.88
N ALA A 9 6.71 -5.61 -6.00
CA ALA A 9 7.80 -6.59 -6.02
C ALA A 9 9.01 -6.04 -5.27
N GLY A 10 9.11 -6.41 -3.99
CA GLY A 10 10.19 -6.04 -3.09
C GLY A 10 10.37 -7.10 -2.00
N CYS A 11 11.31 -6.85 -1.09
CA CYS A 11 11.65 -7.76 0.01
C CYS A 11 11.05 -7.35 1.37
N GLY A 12 10.25 -6.28 1.43
CA GLY A 12 9.77 -5.69 2.68
C GLY A 12 10.82 -4.89 3.44
N GLY A 13 12.01 -4.68 2.85
CA GLY A 13 13.13 -3.99 3.47
C GLY A 13 12.86 -2.51 3.74
N CYS A 14 12.02 -1.83 2.96
CA CYS A 14 11.69 -0.43 3.22
C CYS A 14 10.79 -0.32 4.45
N THR A 15 9.81 -1.21 4.58
CA THR A 15 9.01 -1.34 5.81
C THR A 15 9.89 -1.65 7.02
N GLN A 16 10.79 -2.64 6.92
CA GLN A 16 11.69 -2.99 8.03
C GLN A 16 12.63 -1.85 8.41
N SER A 17 13.19 -1.15 7.42
CA SER A 17 14.03 0.03 7.66
C SER A 17 13.27 1.13 8.39
N LEU A 18 11.98 1.34 8.06
CA LEU A 18 11.13 2.31 8.76
C LEU A 18 10.85 1.87 10.20
N LEU A 19 10.55 0.59 10.42
CA LEU A 19 10.35 0.03 11.76
C LEU A 19 11.60 0.12 12.65
N GLY A 20 12.78 0.03 12.05
CA GLY A 20 14.08 0.18 12.74
C GLY A 20 14.51 1.63 12.99
N ALA A 21 13.73 2.63 12.55
CA ALA A 21 14.02 4.02 12.85
C ALA A 21 13.94 4.27 14.36
N GLU A 22 14.78 5.17 14.89
CA GLU A 22 14.92 5.49 16.32
C GLU A 22 13.68 6.20 16.96
N SER A 23 12.48 5.91 16.48
CA SER A 23 11.24 6.42 17.04
C SER A 23 10.98 5.80 18.42
N ARG A 24 11.13 6.59 19.49
CA ARG A 24 10.85 6.15 20.87
C ARG A 24 9.41 5.66 21.08
N ALA A 25 8.47 6.17 20.28
CA ALA A 25 7.04 5.85 20.37
C ALA A 25 6.56 4.87 19.27
N GLY A 26 7.44 4.43 18.38
CA GLY A 26 7.10 3.57 17.23
C GLY A 26 6.61 4.33 16.00
N VAL A 27 6.55 3.62 14.86
CA VAL A 27 6.28 4.19 13.53
C VAL A 27 4.91 4.87 13.42
N LEU A 28 3.86 4.29 13.99
CA LEU A 28 2.52 4.86 13.91
C LEU A 28 2.40 6.19 14.67
N ALA A 29 3.08 6.30 15.82
CA ALA A 29 3.17 7.56 16.55
C ALA A 29 3.97 8.60 15.76
N GLN A 30 5.08 8.19 15.13
CA GLN A 30 5.86 9.07 14.25
C GLN A 30 5.04 9.58 13.05
N PHE A 31 4.20 8.73 12.46
CA PHE A 31 3.26 9.16 11.43
C PHE A 31 2.30 10.22 11.96
N ALA A 32 1.65 9.96 13.09
CA ALA A 32 0.74 10.93 13.72
C ALA A 32 1.44 12.28 14.02
N ASP A 33 2.66 12.25 14.58
CA ASP A 33 3.46 13.45 14.88
C ASP A 33 3.82 14.26 13.61
N SER A 34 3.95 13.59 12.47
CA SER A 34 4.17 14.22 11.17
C SER A 34 2.88 14.61 10.43
N GLY A 35 1.72 14.43 11.07
CA GLY A 35 0.41 14.69 10.46
C GLY A 35 -0.02 13.65 9.43
N LEU A 36 0.57 12.45 9.45
CA LEU A 36 0.20 11.31 8.62
C LEU A 36 -0.75 10.36 9.37
N GLU A 37 -1.83 9.97 8.71
CA GLU A 37 -2.77 8.94 9.16
C GLU A 37 -2.63 7.73 8.23
N LEU A 38 -2.39 6.54 8.78
CA LEU A 38 -2.25 5.33 7.97
C LEU A 38 -3.63 4.78 7.58
N VAL A 39 -3.97 4.81 6.29
CA VAL A 39 -5.18 4.19 5.73
C VAL A 39 -4.99 2.70 5.58
N PHE A 40 -3.87 2.27 4.99
CA PHE A 40 -3.58 0.87 4.77
C PHE A 40 -2.08 0.62 4.58
N HIS A 41 -1.59 -0.46 5.20
CA HIS A 41 -0.33 -1.11 4.87
C HIS A 41 -0.44 -2.61 5.18
N PRO A 42 -0.02 -3.51 4.27
CA PRO A 42 -0.26 -4.95 4.38
C PRO A 42 0.34 -5.61 5.63
N GLY A 43 1.44 -5.06 6.17
CA GLY A 43 2.10 -5.55 7.37
C GLY A 43 1.86 -4.74 8.65
N LEU A 44 1.10 -3.65 8.60
CA LEU A 44 0.86 -2.76 9.77
C LEU A 44 -0.63 -2.55 10.08
N SER A 45 -1.52 -2.78 9.11
CA SER A 45 -2.97 -2.65 9.30
C SER A 45 -3.57 -3.92 9.89
N GLU A 46 -4.63 -3.75 10.68
CA GLU A 46 -5.41 -4.87 11.22
C GLU A 46 -6.26 -5.56 10.15
N ALA A 47 -6.78 -4.80 9.18
CA ALA A 47 -7.63 -5.31 8.11
C ALA A 47 -6.90 -6.35 7.26
N SER A 48 -7.50 -7.54 7.13
CA SER A 48 -6.88 -8.69 6.45
C SER A 48 -7.82 -9.31 5.39
N GLY A 49 -7.24 -10.04 4.43
CA GLY A 49 -8.01 -10.77 3.40
C GLY A 49 -9.01 -9.88 2.65
N ASP A 50 -10.30 -10.20 2.75
CA ASP A 50 -11.38 -9.47 2.09
C ASP A 50 -11.55 -8.05 2.63
N GLU A 51 -11.22 -7.79 3.89
CA GLU A 51 -11.26 -6.44 4.48
C GLU A 51 -10.22 -5.53 3.85
N SER A 52 -8.98 -6.04 3.66
CA SER A 52 -7.94 -5.31 2.94
C SER A 52 -8.39 -4.99 1.51
N LEU A 53 -9.02 -5.96 0.83
CA LEU A 53 -9.55 -5.75 -0.52
C LEU A 53 -10.68 -4.71 -0.53
N ALA A 54 -11.54 -4.68 0.49
CA ALA A 54 -12.59 -3.68 0.61
C ALA A 54 -12.00 -2.27 0.77
N VAL A 55 -10.96 -2.10 1.60
CA VAL A 55 -10.26 -0.81 1.75
C VAL A 55 -9.64 -0.37 0.42
N LEU A 56 -8.94 -1.27 -0.28
CA LEU A 56 -8.28 -0.94 -1.56
C LEU A 56 -9.29 -0.64 -2.68
N ARG A 57 -10.42 -1.35 -2.72
CA ARG A 57 -11.53 -1.06 -3.65
C ARG A 57 -12.12 0.31 -3.36
N GLY A 58 -12.42 0.58 -2.08
CA GLY A 58 -12.93 1.87 -1.64
C GLY A 58 -11.97 3.02 -1.94
N ALA A 59 -10.67 2.79 -1.85
CA ALA A 59 -9.67 3.79 -2.21
C ALA A 59 -9.64 4.03 -3.73
N ALA A 60 -9.69 2.97 -4.54
CA ALA A 60 -9.70 3.09 -6.00
C ALA A 60 -11.00 3.74 -6.54
N ASP A 61 -12.15 3.44 -5.93
CA ASP A 61 -13.44 4.05 -6.28
C ASP A 61 -13.69 5.41 -5.59
N GLY A 62 -12.90 5.74 -4.58
CA GLY A 62 -12.86 7.03 -3.87
C GLY A 62 -13.83 7.17 -2.72
N THR A 63 -14.50 6.10 -2.33
CA THR A 63 -15.29 6.07 -1.10
C THR A 63 -14.40 6.09 0.15
N VAL A 64 -13.14 5.63 0.04
CA VAL A 64 -12.11 5.76 1.07
C VAL A 64 -11.08 6.81 0.61
N PRO A 65 -11.07 8.02 1.20
CA PRO A 65 -10.14 9.07 0.78
C PRO A 65 -8.72 8.80 1.29
N PHE A 66 -7.73 9.14 0.48
CA PHE A 66 -6.32 9.19 0.85
C PHE A 66 -5.60 10.29 0.05
N ASP A 67 -4.46 10.76 0.56
CA ASP A 67 -3.70 11.89 -0.01
C ASP A 67 -2.33 11.46 -0.56
N VAL A 68 -1.78 10.35 -0.07
CA VAL A 68 -0.44 9.89 -0.44
C VAL A 68 -0.49 8.41 -0.77
N LEU A 69 -0.05 8.05 -1.98
CA LEU A 69 0.21 6.67 -2.38
C LEU A 69 1.70 6.37 -2.26
N CYS A 70 2.08 5.51 -1.30
CA CYS A 70 3.42 4.95 -1.23
C CYS A 70 3.46 3.58 -1.91
N VAL A 71 4.48 3.36 -2.73
CA VAL A 71 4.73 2.09 -3.42
C VAL A 71 6.12 1.60 -3.03
N GLU A 72 6.17 0.49 -2.29
CA GLU A 72 7.41 -0.19 -1.96
C GLU A 72 7.71 -1.28 -2.99
N GLY A 73 8.87 -1.21 -3.63
CA GLY A 73 9.30 -2.19 -4.63
C GLY A 73 8.88 -1.86 -6.07
N ALA A 74 9.19 -2.76 -6.99
CA ALA A 74 9.00 -2.55 -8.43
C ALA A 74 7.61 -3.01 -8.92
N LEU A 75 7.06 -2.29 -9.90
CA LEU A 75 5.83 -2.69 -10.59
C LEU A 75 6.17 -3.61 -11.77
N LEU A 76 6.00 -4.92 -11.57
CA LEU A 76 6.30 -5.91 -12.61
C LEU A 76 5.33 -5.75 -13.78
N ARG A 77 5.88 -5.77 -15.01
CA ARG A 77 5.11 -5.65 -16.26
C ARG A 77 4.97 -6.98 -17.01
N GLY A 78 5.74 -8.00 -16.66
CA GLY A 78 5.68 -9.31 -17.32
C GLY A 78 4.55 -10.22 -16.79
N PRO A 79 4.28 -11.34 -17.47
CA PRO A 79 4.79 -11.69 -18.80
C PRO A 79 4.09 -10.90 -19.90
N GLY A 80 4.79 -10.60 -21.00
CA GLY A 80 4.20 -9.99 -22.20
C GLY A 80 3.47 -8.66 -21.98
N GLY A 81 3.84 -7.86 -20.99
CA GLY A 81 3.16 -6.60 -20.67
C GLY A 81 1.91 -6.72 -19.78
N SER A 82 1.51 -7.95 -19.40
CA SER A 82 0.30 -8.17 -18.59
C SER A 82 0.42 -7.80 -17.11
N GLY A 83 1.64 -7.67 -16.59
CA GLY A 83 1.92 -7.45 -15.16
C GLY A 83 1.62 -8.63 -14.23
N ARG A 84 1.23 -9.79 -14.76
CA ARG A 84 0.81 -10.96 -13.97
C ARG A 84 1.92 -11.68 -13.21
N PHE A 85 3.20 -11.30 -13.36
CA PHE A 85 4.26 -11.76 -12.46
C PHE A 85 4.05 -11.33 -11.00
N GLN A 86 3.16 -10.36 -10.75
CA GLN A 86 2.65 -10.09 -9.41
C GLN A 86 1.15 -9.82 -9.46
N LEU A 87 0.36 -10.68 -8.83
CA LEU A 87 -1.05 -10.43 -8.57
C LEU A 87 -1.20 -9.94 -7.12
N LEU A 88 -2.11 -8.99 -6.88
CA LEU A 88 -2.55 -8.70 -5.52
C LEU A 88 -3.43 -9.88 -5.05
N SER A 89 -3.01 -10.55 -3.97
CA SER A 89 -3.68 -11.73 -3.41
C SER A 89 -5.18 -11.54 -3.25
N GLY A 90 -5.97 -12.56 -3.59
CA GLY A 90 -7.44 -12.52 -3.52
C GLY A 90 -8.14 -11.66 -4.58
N SER A 91 -7.43 -10.78 -5.29
CA SER A 91 -8.06 -9.90 -6.30
C SER A 91 -8.12 -10.47 -7.71
N GLY A 92 -7.24 -11.42 -8.04
CA GLY A 92 -7.03 -11.91 -9.42
C GLY A 92 -6.44 -10.88 -10.39
N ARG A 93 -6.11 -9.67 -9.92
CA ARG A 93 -5.63 -8.54 -10.74
C ARG A 93 -4.14 -8.26 -10.50
N PRO A 94 -3.39 -7.85 -11.55
CA PRO A 94 -2.01 -7.42 -11.41
C PRO A 94 -1.84 -6.25 -10.41
N MET A 95 -0.78 -6.28 -9.60
CA MET A 95 -0.47 -5.18 -8.66
C MET A 95 -0.32 -3.82 -9.38
N ILE A 96 0.31 -3.82 -10.56
CA ILE A 96 0.47 -2.60 -11.37
C ILE A 96 -0.87 -1.96 -11.80
N ALA A 97 -1.93 -2.76 -11.95
CA ALA A 97 -3.26 -2.24 -12.26
C ALA A 97 -3.88 -1.55 -11.02
N TRP A 98 -3.74 -2.15 -9.84
CA TRP A 98 -4.16 -1.52 -8.58
C TRP A 98 -3.46 -0.20 -8.32
N VAL A 99 -2.14 -0.17 -8.47
CA VAL A 99 -1.35 1.05 -8.28
C VAL A 99 -1.76 2.13 -9.27
N ARG A 100 -2.10 1.79 -10.52
CA ARG A 100 -2.58 2.75 -11.50
C ARG A 100 -3.92 3.38 -11.10
N ASP A 101 -4.87 2.54 -10.67
CA ASP A 101 -6.19 3.03 -10.26
C ASP A 101 -6.09 3.92 -9.02
N LEU A 102 -5.28 3.52 -8.04
CA LEU A 102 -5.04 4.31 -6.83
C LEU A 102 -4.27 5.60 -7.14
N ALA A 103 -3.26 5.56 -7.99
CA ALA A 103 -2.51 6.77 -8.36
C ALA A 103 -3.38 7.82 -9.05
N ALA A 104 -4.47 7.43 -9.71
CA ALA A 104 -5.44 8.36 -10.28
C ALA A 104 -6.32 9.06 -9.23
N ARG A 105 -6.24 8.64 -7.96
CA ARG A 105 -7.01 9.17 -6.82
C ARG A 105 -6.16 9.91 -5.79
N ALA A 106 -4.85 9.71 -5.84
CA ALA A 106 -3.86 10.39 -5.01
C ALA A 106 -3.68 11.86 -5.44
#